data_AF-A0AAP8N6E1-F1
#
_entry.id   AF-A0AAP8N6E1-F1
#
_cell.length_a   1.000
_cell.length_b   1.000
_cell.length_c   1.000
_cell.angle_alpha   90.00
_cell.angle_beta   90.00
_cell.angle_gamma   90.00
#
_symmetry.space_group_name_H-M   'P 1'
#
loop_
_entity.id
_entity.type
_entity.pdbx_description
1 polymer ?
#
loop_
_entity_poly.entity_id
_entity_poly.type
_entity_poly.pdbx_seq_one_letter_code
_entity_poly.pdbx_strand_id
1 'polypeptide(L)'
;FLDAFVYMGGSGTTIGLLIAMFIVNRRRNKQMIALGTPPSLFNINEPIIFGLPIVLNPVWLIPFILTPILLTIISYLAVASHLVYP
;
A
#
# COMPACT_ATOMS: atom_id res chain seq x y z
N PHE A 1 -11.44 10.05 5.10
CA PHE A 1 -10.35 9.64 6.02
C PHE A 1 -9.69 8.34 5.56
N LEU A 2 -10.36 7.18 5.59
CA LEU A 2 -9.74 5.90 5.22
C LEU A 2 -9.27 5.87 3.76
N ASP A 3 -10.10 6.25 2.80
CA ASP A 3 -9.69 6.21 1.38
C ASP A 3 -8.58 7.23 1.05
N ALA A 4 -8.58 8.36 1.75
CA ALA A 4 -7.62 9.44 1.53
C ALA A 4 -6.26 9.19 2.19
N PHE A 5 -6.25 8.61 3.39
CA PHE A 5 -5.04 8.48 4.21
C PHE A 5 -4.59 7.03 4.44
N VAL A 6 -5.50 6.06 4.40
CA VAL A 6 -5.23 4.66 4.78
C VAL A 6 -5.12 3.76 3.54
N TYR A 7 -6.09 3.83 2.63
CA TYR A 7 -6.13 3.01 1.41
C TYR A 7 -5.51 3.69 0.20
N MET A 8 -4.36 4.32 0.41
CA MET A 8 -3.65 5.02 -0.66
C MET A 8 -3.06 4.02 -1.65
N GLY A 9 -3.65 3.96 -2.84
CA GLY A 9 -3.29 3.02 -3.89
C GLY A 9 -4.03 1.69 -3.86
N GLY A 10 -5.08 1.58 -3.05
CA GLY A 10 -5.87 0.36 -2.82
C GLY A 10 -5.77 -0.16 -1.38
N SER A 11 -6.30 -1.36 -1.13
CA SER A 11 -6.17 -2.03 0.17
C SER A 11 -4.71 -2.30 0.54
N GLY A 12 -4.32 -1.91 1.75
CA GLY A 12 -2.99 -2.18 2.32
C GLY A 12 -1.89 -1.17 1.94
N THR A 13 -2.24 -0.06 1.27
CA THR A 13 -1.28 0.97 0.82
C THR A 13 -0.31 0.45 -0.25
N THR A 14 -0.85 -0.14 -1.32
CA THR A 14 -0.09 -0.80 -2.40
C THR A 14 0.87 0.13 -3.15
N ILE A 15 0.61 1.44 -3.16
CA ILE A 15 1.58 2.43 -3.66
C ILE A 15 2.88 2.42 -2.83
N GLY A 16 2.78 2.32 -1.51
CA GLY A 16 3.95 2.23 -0.63
C GLY A 16 4.77 0.97 -0.90
N LEU A 17 4.09 -0.15 -1.15
CA LEU A 17 4.72 -1.42 -1.53
C LEU A 17 5.47 -1.31 -2.87
N LEU A 18 4.86 -0.68 -3.88
CA LEU A 18 5.49 -0.42 -5.17
C LEU A 18 6.75 0.45 -5.06
N ILE A 19 6.68 1.50 -4.24
CA ILE A 19 7.83 2.38 -3.98
C ILE A 19 8.94 1.60 -3.28
N ALA A 20 8.61 0.78 -2.27
CA ALA A 20 9.59 -0.08 -1.61
C ALA A 20 10.25 -1.06 -2.59
N MET A 21 9.48 -1.66 -3.50
CA MET A 21 10.00 -2.54 -4.54
C MET A 21 10.91 -1.82 -5.53
N PHE A 22 10.60 -0.56 -5.83
CA PHE A 22 11.42 0.30 -6.69
C PHE A 22 12.77 0.62 -6.04
N ILE A 23 12.78 0.92 -4.73
CA ILE A 23 13.98 1.26 -3.96
C ILE A 23 14.87 0.02 -3.75
N VAL A 24 14.30 -1.10 -3.30
CA VAL A 24 15.08 -2.29 -2.93
C VAL A 24 15.70 -2.96 -4.15
N ASN A 25 14.90 -3.25 -5.18
CA ASN A 25 15.43 -3.89 -6.39
C ASN A 25 14.52 -3.72 -7.61
N ARG A 26 14.72 -2.62 -8.34
CA ARG A 26 13.98 -2.30 -9.57
C ARG A 26 14.12 -3.36 -10.66
N ARG A 27 15.26 -4.06 -10.77
CA ARG A 27 15.49 -5.04 -11.87
C ARG A 27 14.72 -6.33 -11.65
N ARG A 28 14.74 -6.86 -10.42
CA ARG A 28 14.00 -8.07 -10.04
C ARG A 28 12.49 -7.82 -10.03
N ASN A 29 12.07 -6.64 -9.59
CA ASN A 29 10.65 -6.29 -9.45
C ASN A 29 10.09 -5.52 -10.66
N LYS A 30 10.83 -5.41 -11.77
CA LYS A 30 10.49 -4.53 -12.91
C LYS A 30 9.11 -4.84 -13.49
N GLN A 31 8.77 -6.12 -13.64
CA GLN A 31 7.48 -6.55 -14.19
C GLN A 31 6.32 -6.14 -13.27
N MET A 32 6.42 -6.45 -11.97
CA MET A 32 5.40 -6.05 -11.00
C MET A 32 5.26 -4.54 -10.87
N ILE A 33 6.37 -3.79 -10.90
CA ILE A 33 6.34 -2.34 -10.87
C ILE A 33 5.62 -1.81 -12.12
N ALA A 34 5.95 -2.31 -13.31
CA ALA A 34 5.34 -1.86 -14.57
C ALA A 34 3.85 -2.23 -14.67
N LEU A 35 3.44 -3.39 -14.16
CA LEU A 35 2.06 -3.85 -14.19
C LEU A 35 1.21 -3.24 -13.06
N GLY A 36 1.82 -2.96 -11.92
CA GLY A 36 1.13 -2.47 -10.72
C GLY A 36 1.00 -0.95 -10.65
N THR A 37 1.93 -0.17 -11.20
CA THR A 37 1.89 1.30 -11.10
C THR A 37 0.66 1.94 -11.74
N PRO A 38 0.28 1.67 -13.01
CA PRO A 38 -0.92 2.26 -13.60
C PRO A 38 -2.20 1.98 -12.80
N PRO A 39 -2.56 0.75 -12.42
CA PRO A 39 -3.79 0.49 -11.66
C PRO A 39 -3.72 1.05 -10.24
N SER A 40 -2.56 0.98 -9.57
CA SER A 40 -2.42 1.51 -8.20
C SER A 40 -2.62 3.02 -8.11
N LEU A 41 -2.32 3.79 -9.17
CA LEU A 41 -2.62 5.23 -9.21
C LEU A 41 -4.13 5.53 -9.17
N PHE A 42 -4.97 4.59 -9.60
CA PHE A 42 -6.43 4.67 -9.55
C PHE A 42 -7.02 3.87 -8.39
N ASN A 43 -6.20 3.51 -7.38
CA ASN A 43 -6.59 2.68 -6.24
C ASN A 43 -7.03 1.25 -6.60
N ILE A 44 -6.66 0.75 -7.78
CA ILE A 44 -6.91 -0.63 -8.22
C ILE A 44 -5.66 -1.47 -7.90
N ASN A 45 -5.81 -2.56 -7.15
CA ASN A 45 -4.68 -3.28 -6.57
C ASN A 45 -4.71 -4.80 -6.73
N GLU A 46 -5.78 -5.35 -7.32
CA GLU A 46 -5.88 -6.75 -7.74
C GLU A 46 -4.64 -7.25 -8.50
N PRO A 47 -4.07 -6.53 -9.50
CA PRO A 47 -2.89 -7.02 -10.22
C PRO A 47 -1.66 -7.18 -9.31
N ILE A 48 -1.58 -6.45 -8.20
CA ILE A 48 -0.51 -6.62 -7.21
C ILE A 48 -0.84 -7.73 -6.23
N ILE A 49 -2.09 -7.80 -5.73
CA ILE A 49 -2.55 -8.81 -4.78
C ILE A 49 -2.54 -10.22 -5.36
N PHE A 50 -2.73 -10.35 -6.67
CA PHE A 50 -2.62 -11.62 -7.39
C PHE A 50 -1.24 -11.81 -8.03
N GLY A 51 -0.59 -10.74 -8.50
CA GLY A 51 0.74 -10.82 -9.11
C GLY A 51 1.84 -11.16 -8.11
N LEU A 52 1.74 -10.64 -6.90
CA LEU A 52 2.36 -11.22 -5.72
C LEU A 52 1.30 -12.09 -5.06
N PRO A 53 1.56 -13.34 -4.69
CA PRO A 53 0.58 -14.18 -4.00
C PRO A 53 0.39 -13.70 -2.53
N ILE A 54 -0.07 -12.46 -2.34
CA ILE A 54 -0.21 -11.81 -1.02
C ILE A 54 -1.23 -12.56 -0.16
N VAL A 55 -2.35 -12.97 -0.77
CA VAL A 55 -3.41 -13.72 -0.09
C VAL A 55 -2.96 -15.13 0.28
N LEU A 56 -2.11 -15.75 -0.54
CA LEU A 56 -1.69 -17.14 -0.36
C LEU A 56 -0.41 -17.27 0.50
N ASN A 57 0.29 -16.17 0.79
CA ASN A 57 1.52 -16.19 1.55
C ASN A 57 1.40 -15.37 2.85
N PRO A 58 1.40 -16.03 4.02
CA PRO A 58 1.29 -15.37 5.32
C PRO A 58 2.35 -14.29 5.56
N VAL A 59 3.56 -14.45 5.00
CA VAL A 59 4.66 -13.47 5.14
C VAL A 59 4.32 -12.14 4.49
N TRP A 60 3.52 -12.15 3.41
CA TRP A 60 3.02 -10.94 2.76
C TRP A 60 1.71 -10.44 3.37
N LEU A 61 0.88 -11.35 3.89
CA LEU A 61 -0.39 -11.02 4.54
C LEU A 61 -0.18 -10.20 5.83
N ILE A 62 0.81 -10.56 6.65
CA ILE A 62 1.13 -9.85 7.90
C ILE A 62 1.41 -8.36 7.68
N PRO A 63 2.38 -7.95 6.84
CA PRO A 63 2.63 -6.54 6.59
C PRO A 63 1.44 -5.86 5.91
N PHE A 64 0.72 -6.56 5.03
CA PHE A 64 -0.45 -6.01 4.32
C PHE A 64 -1.62 -5.63 5.25
N ILE A 65 -1.78 -6.33 6.38
CA ILE A 65 -2.78 -6.01 7.41
C ILE A 65 -2.22 -4.98 8.41
N LEU A 66 -0.94 -5.08 8.77
CA LEU A 66 -0.32 -4.16 9.72
C LEU A 66 -0.17 -2.74 9.17
N THR A 67 0.15 -2.56 7.89
CA THR A 67 0.32 -1.25 7.28
C THR A 67 -0.92 -0.35 7.42
N PRO A 68 -2.15 -0.76 7.03
CA PRO A 68 -3.32 0.10 7.18
C PRO A 68 -3.67 0.36 8.65
N ILE A 69 -3.41 -0.57 9.56
CA ILE A 69 -3.62 -0.37 11.01
C ILE A 69 -2.71 0.75 11.51
N LEU A 70 -1.40 0.66 11.22
CA LEU A 70 -0.43 1.69 11.61
C LEU A 70 -0.76 3.04 10.98
N LEU A 71 -1.13 3.05 9.70
CA LEU A 71 -1.48 4.27 8.98
C LEU A 71 -2.75 4.92 9.56
N THR A 72 -3.73 4.12 9.93
CA THR A 72 -4.95 4.58 10.63
C THR A 72 -4.60 5.25 11.96
N ILE A 73 -3.74 4.62 12.77
CA ILE A 73 -3.31 5.16 14.08
C ILE A 73 -2.58 6.49 13.87
N ILE A 74 -1.61 6.55 12.95
CA ILE A 74 -0.82 7.75 12.68
C ILE A 74 -1.70 8.88 12.16
N SER A 75 -2.55 8.62 11.16
CA SER A 75 -3.45 9.63 10.61
C SER A 75 -4.48 10.09 11.63
N TYR A 76 -4.97 9.21 12.51
CA TYR A 76 -5.91 9.59 13.57
C TYR A 76 -5.25 10.51 14.58
N LEU A 77 -4.04 10.19 15.03
CA LEU A 77 -3.26 11.06 15.92
C LEU A 77 -2.93 12.41 15.26
N ALA A 78 -2.63 12.42 13.96
CA ALA A 78 -2.34 13.64 13.21
C ALA A 78 -3.55 14.58 13.10
N VAL A 79 -4.74 14.02 12.89
CA VAL A 79 -6.00 14.79 12.89
C VAL A 79 -6.37 15.24 14.31
N ALA A 80 -6.24 14.35 15.31
CA ALA A 80 -6.54 14.69 16.71
C ALA A 80 -5.64 15.80 17.28
N SER A 81 -4.35 15.80 16.91
CA SER A 81 -3.39 16.84 17.29
C SER A 81 -3.52 18.15 16.51
N HIS A 82 -4.52 18.27 15.63
CA HIS A 82 -4.74 19.42 14.73
C HIS A 82 -3.54 19.72 13.80
N LEU A 83 -2.62 18.77 13.62
CA LEU A 83 -1.55 18.88 12.62
C LEU A 83 -2.11 18.79 11.20
N VAL A 84 -3.20 18.05 11.03
CA VAL A 84 -3.90 17.85 9.76
C VAL A 84 -5.34 18.28 9.94
N TYR A 85 -5.84 19.08 8.99
CA TYR A 85 -7.24 19.49 8.99
C TYR A 85 -8.14 18.27 8.74
N PRO A 86 -9.24 18.10 9.51
CA PRO A 86 -10.13 16.96 9.41
C PRO A 86 -10.82 16.80 8.05
#